data_AF-T1ACD3-F1
#
_entry.id   AF-T1ACD3-F1
#
_cell.length_a   1.000
_cell.length_b   1.000
_cell.length_c   1.000
_cell.angle_alpha   90.00
_cell.angle_beta   90.00
_cell.angle_gamma   90.00
#
_symmetry.space_group_name_H-M   'P 1'
#
loop_
_entity.id
_entity.type
_entity.pdbx_description
1 polymer ?
#
loop_
_entity_poly.entity_id
_entity_poly.type
_entity_poly.pdbx_seq_one_letter_code
_entity_poly.pdbx_strand_id
1 'polypeptide(L)'
;MIALLAALVWTLAPVPGAAAPGPLVYPKAYRDHTVDVYFGTRVKAPYQWMENLESRKLARWITAENRLTDAYLHGLPLRAVFYRRLRQIWNYAKEAPPTPARPVAIFQP
;
A
#
# COMPACT_ATOMS: atom_id res chain seq x y z
N MET A 1 -42.85 -18.98 -31.64
CA MET A 1 -41.92 -18.26 -32.53
C MET A 1 -42.15 -16.77 -32.36
N ILE A 2 -41.16 -16.08 -31.79
CA ILE A 2 -40.80 -14.65 -31.96
C ILE A 2 -41.92 -13.62 -31.78
N ALA A 3 -41.92 -12.94 -30.63
CA ALA A 3 -42.09 -11.49 -30.56
C ALA A 3 -41.44 -10.97 -29.26
N LEU A 4 -40.47 -10.08 -29.43
CA LEU A 4 -39.54 -9.56 -28.43
C LEU A 4 -40.23 -8.93 -27.20
N LEU A 5 -39.90 -9.44 -26.01
CA LEU A 5 -40.07 -8.71 -24.76
C LEU A 5 -38.94 -7.69 -24.62
N ALA A 6 -39.31 -6.43 -24.73
CA ALA A 6 -38.49 -5.29 -24.37
C ALA A 6 -38.23 -5.29 -22.86
N ALA A 7 -37.06 -5.74 -22.43
CA ALA A 7 -36.57 -5.51 -21.07
C ALA A 7 -35.06 -5.75 -20.99
N LEU A 8 -34.26 -4.81 -21.49
CA LEU A 8 -32.92 -4.63 -20.95
C LEU A 8 -32.46 -3.18 -21.11
N VAL A 9 -33.21 -2.28 -20.49
CA VAL A 9 -32.59 -1.06 -19.95
C VAL A 9 -31.70 -1.56 -18.82
N TRP A 10 -30.41 -1.75 -19.13
CA TRP A 10 -29.37 -1.97 -18.15
C TRP A 10 -29.43 -0.77 -17.19
N THR A 11 -29.94 -1.01 -15.99
CA THR A 11 -30.03 0.01 -14.95
C THR A 11 -28.62 0.52 -14.67
N LEU A 12 -28.35 1.78 -15.03
CA LEU A 12 -27.30 2.56 -14.38
C LEU A 12 -27.75 2.78 -12.93
N ALA A 13 -27.61 1.75 -12.10
CA ALA A 13 -27.61 1.98 -10.66
C ALA A 13 -26.38 2.84 -10.41
N PRO A 14 -26.51 4.05 -9.82
CA PRO A 14 -25.36 4.82 -9.42
C PRO A 14 -24.57 3.92 -8.47
N VAL A 15 -23.37 3.51 -8.89
CA VAL A 15 -22.40 2.95 -7.96
C VAL A 15 -22.21 4.08 -6.94
N PRO A 16 -22.57 3.90 -5.66
CA PRO A 16 -22.37 4.96 -4.68
C PRO A 16 -20.88 5.33 -4.74
N GLY A 17 -20.61 6.52 -5.28
CA GLY A 17 -19.27 7.07 -5.33
C GLY A 17 -18.81 7.12 -3.89
N ALA A 18 -17.71 6.42 -3.58
CA ALA A 18 -17.16 6.42 -2.24
C ALA A 18 -16.99 7.88 -1.81
N ALA A 19 -17.75 8.29 -0.79
CA ALA A 19 -17.66 9.64 -0.26
C ALA A 19 -16.18 9.89 0.06
N ALA A 20 -15.65 11.02 -0.43
CA ALA A 20 -14.27 11.38 -0.15
C ALA A 20 -14.08 11.38 1.37
N PRO A 21 -13.11 10.60 1.90
CA PRO A 21 -12.90 10.54 3.33
C PRO A 21 -12.62 11.95 3.86
N GLY A 22 -13.20 12.25 5.03
CA GLY A 22 -13.00 13.54 5.69
C GLY A 22 -11.52 13.83 6.00
N PRO A 23 -11.19 15.05 6.44
CA PRO A 23 -9.81 15.45 6.71
C PRO A 23 -9.12 14.50 7.69
N LEU A 24 -7.92 14.03 7.31
CA LEU A 24 -7.12 13.10 8.12
C LEU A 24 -6.33 13.83 9.19
N VAL A 25 -6.28 13.25 10.39
CA VAL A 25 -5.44 13.73 11.50
C VAL A 25 -4.19 12.89 11.56
N TYR A 26 -3.06 13.45 11.12
CA TYR A 26 -1.78 12.75 11.11
C TYR A 26 -1.13 12.67 12.50
N PRO A 27 -0.45 11.56 12.83
CA PRO A 27 0.41 11.48 14.00
C PRO A 27 1.46 12.59 14.02
N LYS A 28 1.58 13.30 15.16
CA LYS A 28 2.57 14.36 15.31
C LYS A 28 3.99 13.77 15.32
N ALA A 29 4.76 14.03 14.27
CA ALA A 29 6.18 13.71 14.22
C ALA A 29 6.98 14.67 15.12
N TYR A 30 7.87 14.11 15.94
CA TYR A 30 8.82 14.91 16.71
C TYR A 30 9.83 15.59 15.79
N ARG A 31 10.15 16.85 16.08
CA ARG A 31 11.20 17.61 15.42
C ARG A 31 12.33 17.85 16.41
N ASP A 32 13.51 17.36 16.10
CA ASP A 32 14.72 17.66 16.85
C ASP A 32 15.41 18.93 16.31
N HIS A 33 16.62 19.18 16.83
CA HIS A 33 17.45 20.32 16.47
C HIS A 33 18.68 19.92 15.66
N THR A 34 18.69 18.74 15.02
CA THR A 34 19.84 18.25 14.27
C THR A 34 20.12 19.16 13.08
N VAL A 35 21.40 19.53 12.91
CA VAL A 35 21.87 20.40 11.85
C VAL A 35 23.19 19.86 11.32
N ASP A 36 23.21 19.58 10.03
CA ASP A 36 24.40 19.21 9.29
C ASP A 36 25.05 20.44 8.66
N VAL A 37 26.35 20.35 8.37
CA VAL A 37 27.11 21.41 7.71
C VAL A 37 27.76 20.86 6.44
N TYR A 38 27.32 21.37 5.29
CA TYR A 38 27.84 21.01 3.98
C TYR A 38 28.52 22.22 3.34
N PHE A 39 29.84 22.14 3.12
CA PHE A 39 30.63 23.22 2.51
C PHE A 39 30.39 24.59 3.14
N GLY A 40 30.29 24.64 4.47
CA GLY A 40 29.99 25.86 5.23
C GLY A 40 28.50 26.23 5.33
N THR A 41 27.61 25.54 4.61
CA THR A 41 26.15 25.77 4.67
C THR A 41 25.51 24.89 5.73
N ARG A 42 24.74 25.50 6.65
CA ARG A 42 23.98 24.80 7.70
C ARG A 42 22.63 24.31 7.16
N VAL A 43 22.37 23.00 7.24
CA VAL A 43 21.11 22.37 6.79
C VAL A 43 20.43 21.68 7.97
N LYS A 44 19.17 22.04 8.27
CA LYS A 44 18.40 21.43 9.37
C LYS A 44 17.85 20.07 8.95
N ALA A 45 18.09 19.05 9.76
CA ALA A 45 17.59 17.68 9.57
C ALA A 45 16.71 17.24 10.76
N PRO A 46 15.57 17.91 11.02
CA PRO A 46 14.78 17.74 12.26
C PRO A 46 14.17 16.34 12.45
N TYR A 47 14.26 15.47 11.45
CA TYR A 47 13.71 14.12 11.46
C TYR A 47 14.77 13.03 11.29
N GLN A 48 16.06 13.37 11.37
CA GLN A 48 17.15 12.40 11.21
C GLN A 48 17.08 11.27 12.24
N TRP A 49 16.48 11.50 13.41
CA TRP A 49 16.17 10.46 14.39
C TRP A 49 15.35 9.27 13.83
N MET A 50 14.65 9.45 12.69
CA MET A 50 13.90 8.40 11.99
C MET A 50 14.80 7.44 11.19
N GLU A 51 16.07 7.74 11.01
CA GLU A 51 17.03 6.86 10.32
C GLU A 51 17.51 5.72 11.22
N ASN A 52 17.34 5.85 12.55
CA ASN A 52 17.66 4.79 13.49
C ASN A 52 16.51 3.78 13.59
N LEU A 53 16.63 2.68 12.86
CA LEU A 53 15.62 1.59 12.81
C LEU A 53 15.44 0.84 14.14
N GLU A 54 16.40 0.91 15.07
CA GLU A 54 16.30 0.28 16.40
C GLU A 54 15.62 1.19 17.44
N SER A 55 15.30 2.43 17.07
CA SER A 55 14.71 3.41 17.96
C SER A 55 13.29 3.03 18.38
N ARG A 56 13.07 2.84 19.69
CA ARG A 56 11.72 2.66 20.26
C ARG A 56 10.79 3.84 19.95
N LYS A 57 11.33 5.04 19.79
CA LYS A 57 10.56 6.25 19.42
C LYS A 57 10.07 6.15 17.99
N LEU A 58 10.90 5.65 17.07
CA LEU A 58 10.53 5.42 15.68
C LEU A 58 9.48 4.33 15.55
N ALA A 59 9.67 3.20 16.23
CA ALA A 59 8.68 2.13 16.27
C ALA A 59 7.29 2.62 16.72
N ARG A 60 7.22 3.49 17.75
CA ARG A 60 5.97 4.10 18.20
C ARG A 60 5.33 5.01 17.15
N TRP A 61 6.12 5.83 16.47
CA TRP A 61 5.62 6.73 15.43
C TRP A 61 5.12 5.94 14.21
N ILE A 62 5.88 4.95 13.73
CA ILE A 62 5.47 4.04 12.64
C ILE A 62 4.16 3.33 12.99
N THR A 63 4.02 2.85 14.23
CA THR A 63 2.78 2.20 14.68
C THR A 63 1.58 3.14 14.58
N ALA A 64 1.75 4.43 14.91
CA ALA A 64 0.69 5.42 14.80
C ALA A 64 0.32 5.72 13.33
N GLU A 65 1.33 5.84 12.46
CA GLU A 65 1.12 6.04 11.01
C GLU A 65 0.41 4.83 10.35
N ASN A 66 0.84 3.62 10.70
CA ASN A 66 0.21 2.39 10.21
C ASN A 66 -1.24 2.29 10.68
N ARG A 67 -1.56 2.63 11.93
CA ARG A 67 -2.95 2.64 12.42
C ARG A 67 -3.84 3.58 11.62
N LEU A 68 -3.36 4.79 11.32
CA LEU A 68 -4.11 5.74 10.47
C LEU A 68 -4.32 5.18 9.07
N THR A 69 -3.26 4.66 8.47
CA THR A 69 -3.28 4.11 7.10
C THR A 69 -4.18 2.88 7.00
N ASP A 70 -4.08 1.95 7.95
CA ASP A 70 -4.89 0.74 7.98
C ASP A 70 -6.37 1.08 8.16
N ALA A 71 -6.70 1.99 9.07
CA ALA A 71 -8.07 2.46 9.27
C ALA A 71 -8.64 3.07 7.98
N TYR A 72 -7.85 3.93 7.31
CA TYR A 72 -8.24 4.54 6.05
C TYR A 72 -8.50 3.49 4.97
N LEU A 73 -7.54 2.59 4.76
CA LEU A 73 -7.64 1.61 3.68
C LEU A 73 -8.72 0.56 3.96
N HIS A 74 -8.95 0.18 5.23
CA HIS A 74 -10.05 -0.71 5.62
C HIS A 74 -11.42 -0.09 5.37
N GLY A 75 -11.53 1.23 5.44
CA GLY A 75 -12.76 1.96 5.10
C GLY A 75 -13.12 1.93 3.60
N LEU A 76 -12.21 1.50 2.72
CA LEU A 76 -12.46 1.51 1.28
C LEU A 76 -13.41 0.37 0.88
N PRO A 77 -14.58 0.66 0.29
CA PRO A 77 -15.63 -0.34 0.03
C PRO A 77 -15.20 -1.43 -0.96
N LEU A 78 -14.26 -1.13 -1.85
CA LEU A 78 -13.79 -2.06 -2.88
C LEU A 78 -12.52 -2.84 -2.50
N ARG A 79 -11.91 -2.58 -1.32
CA ARG A 79 -10.64 -3.22 -0.93
C ARG A 79 -10.71 -4.75 -0.95
N ALA A 80 -11.78 -5.32 -0.39
CA ALA A 80 -11.97 -6.78 -0.37
C ALA A 80 -12.18 -7.38 -1.78
N VAL A 81 -12.86 -6.65 -2.67
CA VAL A 81 -13.11 -7.07 -4.06
C VAL A 81 -11.79 -7.14 -4.83
N PHE A 82 -10.99 -6.08 -4.78
CA PHE A 82 -9.68 -6.04 -5.43
C PHE A 82 -8.76 -7.13 -4.88
N TYR A 83 -8.69 -7.29 -3.57
CA TYR A 83 -7.85 -8.29 -2.94
C TYR A 83 -8.19 -9.72 -3.40
N ARG A 84 -9.49 -10.06 -3.49
CA ARG A 84 -9.94 -11.35 -4.03
C ARG A 84 -9.56 -11.51 -5.51
N ARG A 85 -9.76 -10.47 -6.33
CA ARG A 85 -9.48 -10.55 -7.78
C ARG A 85 -7.98 -10.70 -8.04
N LEU A 86 -7.14 -9.93 -7.36
CA LEU A 86 -5.69 -10.02 -7.45
C LEU A 86 -5.20 -11.41 -7.06
N ARG A 87 -5.74 -11.99 -5.97
CA ARG A 87 -5.41 -13.35 -5.56
C ARG A 87 -5.74 -14.39 -6.63
N GLN A 88 -6.90 -14.28 -7.28
CA GLN A 88 -7.31 -15.20 -8.35
C GLN A 88 -6.34 -15.16 -9.54
N ILE A 89 -5.95 -13.96 -10.00
CA ILE A 89 -5.07 -13.83 -11.18
C ILE A 89 -3.60 -14.13 -10.85
N TRP A 90 -3.18 -13.95 -9.60
CA TRP A 90 -1.82 -14.23 -9.18
C TRP A 90 -1.56 -15.73 -8.93
N ASN A 91 -2.61 -16.51 -8.66
CA ASN A 91 -2.51 -17.92 -8.32
C ASN A 91 -2.36 -18.81 -9.56
N TYR A 92 -1.18 -18.76 -10.19
CA TYR A 92 -0.76 -19.62 -11.30
C TYR A 92 0.70 -20.06 -11.11
N ALA A 93 1.07 -21.20 -11.71
CA ALA A 93 2.42 -21.75 -11.68
C ALA A 93 3.43 -20.78 -12.31
N LYS A 94 4.57 -20.57 -11.64
CA LYS A 94 5.64 -19.70 -12.12
C LYS A 94 6.92 -20.51 -12.13
N GLU A 95 7.62 -20.49 -13.25
CA GLU A 95 8.93 -21.12 -13.37
C GLU A 95 9.98 -20.01 -13.51
N ALA A 96 11.06 -20.14 -12.74
CA ALA A 96 12.23 -19.29 -12.90
C ALA A 96 13.15 -19.89 -13.98
N PRO A 97 13.94 -19.06 -14.70
CA PRO A 97 15.00 -19.57 -15.56
C PRO A 97 15.97 -20.47 -14.77
N PRO A 98 16.50 -21.54 -15.38
CA PRO A 98 17.49 -22.37 -14.71
C PRO A 98 18.74 -21.56 -14.41
N THR A 99 19.24 -21.63 -13.18
CA THR A 99 20.56 -21.10 -12.84
C THR A 99 21.63 -22.11 -13.30
N PRO A 100 22.77 -21.66 -13.86
CA PRO A 100 23.86 -22.57 -14.20
C PRO A 100 24.42 -23.23 -12.94
N ALA A 101 23.95 -24.43 -12.64
CA ALA A 101 24.57 -25.32 -11.69
C ALA A 101 25.50 -26.28 -12.44
N ARG A 102 26.70 -26.52 -11.89
CA ARG A 102 27.49 -27.73 -12.19
C ARG A 102 26.56 -28.96 -12.16
N PRO A 103 26.85 -30.02 -12.91
CA PRO A 103 25.89 -30.77 -13.74
C PRO A 103 24.73 -31.40 -12.95
N VAL A 104 23.75 -30.58 -12.55
CA VAL A 104 22.35 -30.91 -12.23
C VAL A 104 21.58 -29.60 -12.36
N ALA A 105 20.68 -29.47 -13.34
CA ALA A 105 19.79 -28.32 -13.41
C ALA A 105 18.80 -28.38 -12.25
N ILE A 106 18.92 -27.46 -11.28
CA ILE A 106 17.99 -27.36 -10.15
C ILE A 106 16.86 -26.41 -10.57
N PHE A 107 15.67 -26.96 -10.83
CA PHE A 107 14.44 -26.17 -10.82
C PHE A 107 14.07 -25.93 -9.35
N GLN A 108 14.15 -24.68 -8.89
CA GLN A 108 13.66 -24.29 -7.57
C GLN A 108 12.11 -24.30 -7.62
N PRO A 109 11.42 -24.92 -6.64
CA PRO A 109 9.96 -25.02 -6.61
C PRO A 109 9.26 -23.68 -6.36
#